data_AF-A0AAE0G0Z5-F1
#
_entry.id   AF-A0AAE0G0Z5-F1
#
_cell.length_a   1.000
_cell.length_b   1.000
_cell.length_c   1.000
_cell.angle_alpha   90.00
_cell.angle_beta   90.00
_cell.angle_gamma   90.00
#
_symmetry.space_group_name_H-M   'P 1'
#
loop_
_entity.id
_entity.type
_entity.pdbx_description
1 polymer ?
#
loop_
_entity_poly.entity_id
_entity_poly.type
_entity_poly.pdbx_seq_one_letter_code
_entity_poly.pdbx_strand_id
1 'polypeptide(L)'
;MALLISMRDLGQEALWAAILVGFFGLFHKDNLTTGKTGAWNTQGALVRDDVLFQEDSSVVRIRVRHSKTIQCGERQQWVPVRAVLGSLLCPVRAVRRRMERTARPPGDSALFVMEKGDWKSDCFERYCELDTEQKLVLPGGMA
;
A
#
# COMPACT_ATOMS: atom_id res chain seq x y z
N MET A 1 8.43 17.31 -11.54
CA MET A 1 7.48 17.60 -10.43
C MET A 1 7.81 16.62 -9.29
N ALA A 2 8.52 17.08 -8.26
CA ALA A 2 8.90 16.21 -7.14
C ALA A 2 7.66 15.99 -6.25
N LEU A 3 7.20 14.74 -6.12
CA LEU A 3 6.19 14.36 -5.13
C LEU A 3 6.79 14.56 -3.73
N LEU A 4 6.56 15.74 -3.15
CA LEU A 4 6.81 15.98 -1.73
C LEU A 4 5.73 15.23 -0.94
N ILE A 5 6.03 13.99 -0.58
CA ILE A 5 5.21 13.23 0.35
C ILE A 5 5.40 13.86 1.74
N SER A 6 4.39 14.60 2.19
CA SER A 6 4.33 15.16 3.52
C SER A 6 4.03 14.04 4.51
N MET A 7 5.06 13.58 5.20
CA MET A 7 4.93 12.61 6.30
C MET A 7 4.18 13.16 7.54
N ARG A 8 3.53 14.33 7.42
CA ARG A 8 2.63 14.90 8.44
C ARG A 8 1.17 14.53 8.17
N ASP A 9 0.82 14.21 6.93
CA ASP A 9 -0.51 13.77 6.53
C ASP A 9 -0.66 12.24 6.69
N LEU A 10 -1.74 11.80 7.33
CA LEU A 10 -1.97 10.38 7.63
C LEU A 10 -2.24 9.56 6.36
N GLY A 11 -2.88 10.15 5.35
CA GLY A 11 -3.16 9.51 4.07
C GLY A 11 -1.88 9.31 3.24
N GLN A 12 -1.06 10.34 3.11
CA GLN A 12 0.21 10.28 2.40
C GLN A 12 1.21 9.34 3.08
N GLU A 13 1.21 9.27 4.41
CA GLU A 13 2.01 8.28 5.13
C GLU A 13 1.53 6.84 4.86
N ALA A 14 0.22 6.61 4.83
CA ALA A 14 -0.35 5.30 4.50
C ALA A 14 0.01 4.87 3.08
N LEU A 15 -0.12 5.80 2.11
CA LEU A 15 0.26 5.58 0.73
C LEU A 15 1.75 5.27 0.60
N TRP A 16 2.60 6.04 1.28
CA TRP A 16 4.05 5.82 1.25
C TRP A 16 4.44 4.46 1.83
N ALA A 17 3.87 4.09 2.97
CA ALA A 17 4.09 2.78 3.57
C ALA A 17 3.59 1.66 2.64
N ALA A 18 2.43 1.82 2.00
CA ALA A 18 1.92 0.86 1.02
C ALA A 18 2.83 0.72 -0.21
N ILE A 19 3.35 1.83 -0.75
CA ILE A 19 4.30 1.81 -1.88
C ILE A 19 5.57 1.06 -1.50
N LEU A 20 6.17 1.37 -0.35
CA LEU A 20 7.39 0.70 0.10
C LEU A 20 7.17 -0.80 0.33
N VAL A 21 6.07 -1.15 1.00
CA VAL A 21 5.69 -2.56 1.20
C VAL A 21 5.45 -3.26 -0.12
N GLY A 22 4.72 -2.63 -1.05
CA GLY A 22 4.44 -3.19 -2.37
C GLY A 22 5.70 -3.39 -3.19
N PHE A 23 6.61 -2.43 -3.18
CA PHE A 23 7.88 -2.50 -3.90
C PHE A 23 8.81 -3.57 -3.30
N PHE A 24 9.09 -3.52 -2.00
CA PHE A 24 10.03 -4.45 -1.36
C PHE A 24 9.45 -5.85 -1.12
N GLY A 25 8.13 -5.96 -1.01
CA GLY A 25 7.42 -7.24 -0.86
C GLY A 25 6.87 -7.80 -2.17
N LEU A 26 7.05 -7.09 -3.29
CA LEU A 26 6.52 -7.45 -4.62
C LEU A 26 5.01 -7.74 -4.62
N PHE A 27 4.26 -6.97 -3.83
CA PHE A 27 2.80 -7.14 -3.74
C PHE A 27 2.09 -6.43 -4.88
N HIS A 28 1.01 -7.05 -5.36
CA HIS A 28 0.06 -6.37 -6.23
C HIS A 28 -0.75 -5.34 -5.43
N LYS A 29 -1.27 -4.30 -6.11
CA LYS A 29 -2.17 -3.32 -5.48
C LYS A 29 -3.30 -4.00 -4.71
N ASP A 30 -3.92 -5.01 -5.31
CA ASP A 30 -5.05 -5.74 -4.71
C ASP A 30 -4.69 -6.51 -3.44
N ASN A 31 -3.39 -6.73 -3.15
CA ASN A 31 -2.95 -7.33 -1.89
C ASN A 31 -2.87 -6.32 -0.74
N LEU A 32 -2.73 -5.03 -1.06
CA LEU A 32 -2.48 -3.97 -0.07
C LEU A 32 -3.71 -3.10 0.16
N THR A 33 -4.56 -2.97 -0.86
CA THR A 33 -5.71 -2.07 -0.85
C THR A 33 -7.01 -2.85 -0.68
N THR A 34 -7.98 -2.27 0.05
CA THR A 34 -9.37 -2.72 0.00
C THR A 34 -9.92 -2.51 -1.41
N GLY A 35 -10.42 -3.58 -2.04
CA GLY A 35 -11.05 -3.46 -3.36
C GLY A 35 -12.30 -2.57 -3.36
N LYS A 36 -12.58 -1.97 -4.53
CA LYS A 36 -13.76 -1.19 -4.97
C LYS A 36 -14.57 -0.42 -3.90
N THR A 37 -14.68 0.90 -4.09
CA THR A 37 -15.66 1.78 -3.43
C THR A 37 -17.04 1.11 -3.29
N GLY A 38 -17.45 0.86 -2.04
CA GLY A 38 -18.79 0.35 -1.70
C GLY A 38 -18.86 -1.07 -1.13
N ALA A 39 -17.78 -1.86 -1.16
CA ALA A 39 -17.75 -3.19 -0.55
C ALA A 39 -16.50 -3.35 0.31
N TRP A 40 -16.62 -3.09 1.62
CA TRP A 40 -15.59 -3.49 2.58
C TRP A 40 -15.44 -5.01 2.54
N ASN A 41 -14.44 -5.49 1.81
CA ASN A 41 -14.10 -6.90 1.70
C ASN A 41 -12.89 -7.21 2.58
N THR A 42 -13.16 -7.56 3.83
CA THR A 42 -12.18 -7.99 4.83
C THR A 42 -11.39 -9.24 4.43
N GLN A 43 -11.80 -9.95 3.36
CA GLN A 43 -11.11 -11.15 2.89
C GLN A 43 -9.95 -10.86 1.94
N GLY A 44 -9.96 -9.71 1.25
CA GLY A 44 -8.92 -9.36 0.27
C GLY A 44 -7.88 -8.35 0.76
N ALA A 45 -8.30 -7.44 1.64
CA ALA A 45 -7.46 -6.33 2.08
C ALA A 45 -6.41 -6.75 3.12
N LEU A 46 -5.26 -6.07 3.10
CA LEU A 46 -4.26 -6.21 4.16
C LEU A 46 -4.75 -5.54 5.44
N VAL A 47 -4.95 -6.36 6.48
CA VAL A 47 -5.34 -5.88 7.81
C VAL A 47 -4.15 -5.85 8.75
N ARG A 48 -4.34 -5.30 9.95
CA ARG A 48 -3.25 -5.15 10.93
C ARG A 48 -2.77 -6.48 11.47
N ASP A 49 -3.66 -7.45 11.67
CA ASP A 49 -3.32 -8.80 12.13
C ASP A 49 -2.53 -9.61 11.09
N ASP A 50 -2.44 -9.13 9.85
CA ASP A 50 -1.60 -9.73 8.81
C ASP A 50 -0.13 -9.28 8.90
N VAL A 51 0.21 -8.44 9.88
CA VAL A 51 1.55 -7.88 10.05
C VAL A 51 2.19 -8.47 11.29
N LEU A 52 3.30 -9.20 11.10
CA LEU A 52 4.11 -9.72 12.20
C LEU A 52 5.52 -9.15 12.13
N PHE A 53 5.93 -8.43 13.17
CA PHE A 53 7.31 -8.00 13.33
C PHE A 53 8.13 -9.13 13.94
N GLN A 54 9.32 -9.36 13.37
CA GLN A 54 10.32 -10.20 14.01
C GLN A 54 10.89 -9.47 15.26
N GLU A 55 11.33 -10.22 16.27
CA GLU A 55 11.82 -9.69 17.55
C GLU A 55 12.91 -8.62 17.38
N ASP A 56 13.82 -8.84 16.44
CA ASP A 56 14.92 -7.95 16.10
C ASP A 56 14.52 -6.74 15.25
N SER A 57 13.24 -6.62 14.89
CA SER A 57 12.74 -5.58 13.99
C SER A 57 13.42 -5.51 12.62
N SER A 58 14.16 -6.55 12.23
CA SER A 58 14.88 -6.57 10.95
C SER A 58 13.98 -7.00 9.79
N VAL A 59 12.86 -7.67 10.12
CA VAL A 59 11.90 -8.17 9.15
C VAL A 59 10.48 -7.89 9.63
N VAL A 60 9.61 -7.50 8.70
CA VAL A 60 8.17 -7.55 8.85
C VAL A 60 7.62 -8.64 7.93
N ARG A 61 6.87 -9.60 8.48
CA ARG A 61 6.16 -10.61 7.70
C ARG A 61 4.74 -10.14 7.46
N ILE A 62 4.34 -10.19 6.19
CA ILE A 62 3.04 -9.73 5.74
C ILE A 62 2.29 -10.93 5.17
N ARG A 63 1.10 -11.20 5.70
CA ARG A 63 0.25 -12.28 5.24
C ARG A 63 -0.47 -11.89 3.96
N VAL A 64 -0.37 -12.74 2.95
CA VAL A 64 -1.16 -12.62 1.71
C VAL A 64 -2.44 -13.41 1.89
N ARG A 65 -3.57 -12.71 2.02
CA ARG A 65 -4.89 -13.35 2.14
C ARG A 65 -5.42 -13.90 0.83
N HIS A 66 -5.11 -13.22 -0.27
CA HIS A 66 -5.58 -13.59 -1.59
C HIS A 66 -4.45 -13.50 -2.61
N SER A 67 -4.26 -14.55 -3.39
CA SER A 67 -3.37 -14.53 -4.56
C SER A 67 -4.03 -15.29 -5.70
N LYS A 68 -3.62 -15.01 -6.94
CA LYS A 68 -4.13 -15.73 -8.12
C LYS A 68 -3.92 -17.24 -8.04
N THR A 69 -2.93 -17.69 -7.27
CA THR A 69 -2.57 -19.11 -7.12
C THR A 69 -3.15 -19.75 -5.85
N ILE A 70 -3.79 -18.99 -4.96
CA ILE A 70 -4.39 -19.49 -3.71
C ILE A 70 -5.86 -19.06 -3.68
N GLN A 71 -6.60 -19.44 -4.72
CA GLN A 71 -8.02 -19.07 -4.87
C GLN A 71 -8.92 -19.78 -3.86
N CYS A 72 -8.49 -20.93 -3.32
CA CYS A 72 -9.25 -21.76 -2.37
C CYS A 72 -8.71 -21.70 -0.94
N GLY A 73 -7.81 -20.76 -0.60
CA GLY A 73 -7.28 -20.62 0.77
C GLY A 73 -6.43 -21.80 1.27
N GLU A 74 -5.92 -22.63 0.36
CA GLU A 74 -5.23 -23.90 0.65
C GLU A 74 -3.96 -23.75 1.50
N ARG A 75 -3.39 -22.54 1.57
CA ARG A 75 -2.21 -22.25 2.40
C ARG A 75 -2.16 -20.79 2.85
N GLN A 76 -1.64 -20.56 4.06
CA GLN A 76 -1.28 -19.21 4.51
C GLN A 76 0.08 -18.82 3.94
N GLN A 77 0.12 -17.83 3.07
CA GLN A 77 1.37 -17.30 2.51
C GLN A 77 1.82 -16.08 3.31
N TRP A 78 3.05 -16.15 3.83
CA TRP A 78 3.71 -15.05 4.52
C TRP A 78 4.90 -14.58 3.71
N VAL A 79 4.94 -13.29 3.37
CA VAL A 79 6.02 -12.69 2.62
C VAL A 79 6.88 -11.86 3.57
N PRO A 80 8.18 -12.17 3.73
CA PRO A 80 9.08 -11.39 4.56
C PRO A 80 9.55 -10.14 3.80
N VAL A 81 9.40 -8.97 4.42
CA VAL A 81 9.90 -7.69 3.93
C VAL A 81 11.00 -7.22 4.88
N ARG A 82 12.22 -7.06 4.37
CA ARG A 82 13.41 -6.72 5.17
C ARG A 82 13.53 -5.22 5.41
N ALA A 83 14.07 -4.86 6.57
CA ALA A 83 14.44 -3.49 6.88
C ALA A 83 15.62 -3.03 6.02
N VAL A 84 15.59 -1.76 5.63
CA VAL A 84 16.72 -1.07 5.00
C VAL A 84 17.27 -0.09 6.03
N LEU A 85 18.36 -0.47 6.71
CA LEU A 85 18.91 0.31 7.82
C LEU A 85 19.36 1.70 7.37
N GLY A 86 19.09 2.72 8.19
CA GLY A 86 19.48 4.11 7.92
C GLY A 86 18.71 4.81 6.79
N SER A 87 17.86 4.11 6.04
CA SER A 87 17.13 4.68 4.90
C SER A 87 15.73 5.17 5.28
N LEU A 88 15.31 6.28 4.67
CA LEU A 88 13.91 6.73 4.68
C LEU A 88 12.99 5.82 3.86
N LEU A 89 13.58 4.98 3.00
CA LEU A 89 12.87 3.97 2.20
C LEU A 89 12.65 2.66 2.96
N CYS A 90 12.95 2.61 4.26
CA CYS A 90 12.82 1.38 5.05
C CYS A 90 11.34 0.96 5.20
N PRO A 91 10.91 -0.18 4.61
CA PRO A 91 9.52 -0.61 4.66
C PRO A 91 9.08 -0.98 6.08
N VAL A 92 9.96 -1.62 6.86
CA VAL A 92 9.68 -1.99 8.26
C VAL A 92 9.42 -0.75 9.12
N ARG A 93 10.25 0.30 8.95
CA ARG A 93 10.08 1.57 9.66
C ARG A 93 8.79 2.27 9.24
N ALA A 94 8.45 2.24 7.94
CA ALA A 94 7.23 2.87 7.43
C ALA A 94 5.96 2.19 7.98
N VAL A 95 5.90 0.85 7.98
CA VAL A 95 4.77 0.09 8.53
C VAL A 95 4.63 0.33 10.03
N ARG A 96 5.73 0.25 10.79
CA ARG A 96 5.73 0.52 12.23
C ARG A 96 5.19 1.90 12.55
N ARG A 97 5.72 2.92 11.89
CA ARG A 97 5.29 4.32 12.08
C ARG A 97 3.79 4.47 11.81
N ARG A 98 3.29 3.86 10.73
CA ARG A 98 1.86 3.85 10.41
C ARG A 98 1.05 3.22 11.54
N MET A 99 1.51 2.08 12.04
CA MET A 99 0.80 1.37 13.12
C MET A 99 0.78 2.18 14.42
N GLU A 100 1.86 2.86 14.77
CA GLU A 100 1.97 3.71 15.96
C GLU A 100 1.12 4.99 15.89
N ARG A 101 0.97 5.57 14.69
CA ARG A 101 0.27 6.86 14.51
C ARG A 101 -1.25 6.76 14.43
N THR A 102 -1.77 5.61 14.00
CA THR A 102 -3.21 5.33 14.04
C THR A 102 -3.56 4.77 15.42
N ALA A 103 -4.42 5.46 16.19
CA ALA A 103 -4.93 4.97 17.48
C ALA A 103 -5.39 3.51 17.35
N ARG A 104 -4.91 2.62 18.24
CA ARG A 104 -4.97 1.14 18.16
C ARG A 104 -6.35 0.65 17.68
N PRO A 105 -6.56 0.51 16.36
CA PRO A 105 -7.83 0.09 15.83
C PRO A 105 -7.91 -1.44 15.95
N PRO A 106 -9.10 -2.03 15.81
CA PRO A 106 -9.25 -3.48 15.86
C PRO A 106 -8.34 -4.18 14.83
N GLY A 107 -7.90 -5.41 15.13
CA GLY A 107 -6.92 -6.14 14.32
C GLY A 107 -7.37 -6.42 12.87
N ASP A 108 -8.68 -6.46 12.64
CA ASP A 108 -9.34 -6.62 11.34
C ASP A 108 -9.48 -5.31 10.55
N SER A 109 -9.05 -4.18 11.12
CA SER A 109 -8.99 -2.91 10.39
C SER A 109 -7.90 -2.93 9.32
N ALA A 110 -8.17 -2.27 8.20
CA ALA A 110 -7.20 -2.12 7.12
C ALA A 110 -5.95 -1.36 7.59
N LEU A 111 -4.78 -1.86 7.20
CA LEU A 111 -3.51 -1.24 7.58
C LEU A 111 -3.29 0.10 6.86
N PHE A 112 -3.66 0.14 5.58
CA PHE A 112 -3.56 1.31 4.72
C PHE A 112 -4.97 1.80 4.39
N VAL A 113 -5.35 2.90 5.01
CA VAL A 113 -6.61 3.60 4.75
C VAL A 113 -6.26 4.99 4.28
N MET A 114 -6.77 5.36 3.11
CA MET A 114 -6.76 6.76 2.70
C MET A 114 -7.96 7.46 3.34
N GLU A 115 -7.69 8.54 4.05
CA GLU A 115 -8.71 9.32 4.78
C GLU A 115 -9.65 10.06 3.82
N LYS A 116 -9.19 10.34 2.60
CA LYS A 116 -9.97 10.86 1.48
C LYS A 116 -9.54 10.20 0.17
N GLY A 117 -10.52 9.82 -0.66
CA GLY A 117 -10.31 9.31 -2.01
C GLY A 117 -10.32 7.78 -2.15
N ASP A 118 -10.60 7.31 -3.37
CA ASP A 118 -10.40 5.92 -3.78
C ASP A 118 -8.92 5.73 -4.15
N TRP A 119 -8.38 4.50 -4.11
CA TRP A 119 -7.02 4.18 -4.63
C TRP A 119 -6.91 4.31 -6.16
N LYS A 120 -7.87 4.97 -6.77
CA LYS A 120 -7.80 5.45 -8.14
C LYS A 120 -6.78 6.56 -8.17
N SER A 121 -5.75 6.38 -8.98
CA SER A 121 -4.85 7.47 -9.32
C SER A 121 -5.67 8.55 -10.03
N ASP A 122 -5.57 9.81 -9.62
CA ASP A 122 -6.11 10.95 -10.38
C ASP A 122 -5.62 10.92 -11.84
N CYS A 123 -4.45 10.31 -12.08
CA CYS A 123 -3.91 10.10 -13.42
C CYS A 123 -4.77 9.13 -14.25
N PHE A 124 -5.42 8.13 -13.62
CA PHE A 124 -6.32 7.20 -14.31
C PHE A 124 -7.65 7.86 -14.66
N GLU A 125 -8.24 8.63 -13.76
CA GLU A 125 -9.47 9.38 -14.06
C GLU A 125 -9.22 10.39 -15.18
N ARG A 126 -8.11 11.13 -15.09
CA ARG A 126 -7.65 12.00 -16.17
C ARG A 126 -7.40 11.23 -17.46
N TYR A 127 -6.73 10.08 -17.41
CA TYR A 127 -6.55 9.22 -18.59
C TYR A 127 -7.88 8.77 -19.20
N CYS A 128 -8.90 8.49 -18.40
CA CYS A 128 -10.22 8.15 -18.91
C CYS A 128 -10.92 9.33 -19.61
N GLU A 129 -10.65 10.56 -19.16
CA GLU A 129 -11.19 11.79 -19.74
C GLU A 129 -10.45 12.28 -20.99
N LEU A 130 -9.16 11.94 -21.14
CA LEU A 130 -8.35 12.38 -22.28
C LEU A 130 -8.64 11.59 -23.55
N ASP A 131 -8.69 12.27 -24.69
CA ASP A 131 -8.71 11.63 -26.01
C ASP A 131 -7.36 10.94 -26.34
N THR A 132 -7.34 10.15 -27.41
CA THR A 132 -6.15 9.37 -27.81
C THR A 132 -4.95 10.27 -28.12
N GLU A 133 -5.16 11.46 -28.69
CA GLU A 133 -4.08 12.38 -29.05
C GLU A 133 -3.51 13.06 -27.79
N GLN A 134 -4.38 13.46 -26.86
CA GLN A 134 -4.01 14.06 -25.60
C GLN A 134 -3.23 13.11 -24.68
N LYS A 135 -3.50 11.80 -24.76
CA LYS A 135 -2.76 10.76 -24.02
C LYS A 135 -1.30 10.62 -24.45
N LEU A 136 -0.99 10.99 -25.70
CA LEU A 136 0.36 10.89 -26.26
C LEU A 136 1.24 12.09 -25.91
N VAL A 137 0.64 13.18 -25.41
CA VAL A 137 1.38 14.38 -25.02
C VAL A 137 2.01 14.17 -23.66
N LEU A 138 3.33 13.95 -23.64
CA LEU A 138 4.11 13.93 -22.41
C LEU A 138 4.12 15.34 -21.78
N PRO A 139 3.60 15.54 -20.56
CA PRO A 139 3.66 16.84 -19.90
C PRO A 139 5.13 17.17 -19.59
N GLY A 140 5.72 18.09 -20.35
CA GLY A 140 7.13 18.51 -20.21
C GLY A 140 8.01 18.30 -21.44
N GLY A 141 7.46 17.88 -22.58
CA GLY A 141 8.18 17.93 -23.86
C GLY A 141 8.47 19.38 -24.26
N MET A 142 9.64 19.89 -23.89
CA MET A 142 10.20 21.12 -24.46
C MET A 142 10.31 20.95 -25.98
N ALA A 143 9.61 21.81 -26.72
CA ALA A 143 10.09 22.30 -28.01
C ALA A 143 10.99 23.51 -27.75
#